data_AF-E8Z777-F1
#
_entry.id   AF-E8Z777-F1
#
_cell.length_a   1.000
_cell.length_b   1.000
_cell.length_c   1.000
_cell.angle_alpha   90.00
_cell.angle_beta   90.00
_cell.angle_gamma   90.00
#
_symmetry.space_group_name_H-M   'P 1'
#
loop_
_entity.id
_entity.type
_entity.pdbx_description
1 polymer ?
#
loop_
_entity_poly.entity_id
_entity_poly.type
_entity_poly.pdbx_seq_one_letter_code
_entity_poly.pdbx_strand_id
1 'polypeptide(L)'
;PKYARRSTESRSRMDKYRIIQCPVTTESAMKKIEEINTLVFLVDIKATKLNIKEAVRQLYDVKCAKVNTLIRPDGKKKAYVHLTQDYDALDVANRIGII
;
A
#
# COMPACT_ATOMS: atom_id res chain seq x y z
N PRO A 1 -1.73 15.77 -34.43
CA PRO A 1 -2.92 15.91 -35.30
C PRO A 1 -3.38 17.38 -35.36
N LYS A 2 -4.09 17.77 -36.42
CA LYS A 2 -4.57 19.16 -36.62
C LYS A 2 -5.58 19.61 -35.54
N TYR A 3 -6.14 18.65 -34.80
CA TYR A 3 -7.03 18.85 -33.66
C TYR A 3 -6.68 17.86 -32.55
N ALA A 4 -7.01 18.21 -31.31
CA ALA A 4 -6.82 17.35 -30.16
C ALA A 4 -7.71 16.10 -30.28
N ARG A 5 -7.15 14.91 -29.98
CA ARG A 5 -7.91 13.64 -29.98
C ARG A 5 -8.87 13.51 -28.81
N ARG A 6 -8.71 14.32 -27.76
CA ARG A 6 -9.61 14.44 -26.60
C ARG A 6 -9.81 15.91 -26.30
N SER A 7 -11.02 16.26 -25.87
CA SER A 7 -11.39 17.63 -25.48
C SER A 7 -10.79 18.04 -24.14
N THR A 8 -10.53 17.08 -23.24
CA THR A 8 -9.94 17.31 -21.92
C THR A 8 -8.84 16.29 -21.60
N GLU A 9 -7.94 16.68 -20.71
CA GLU A 9 -6.91 15.78 -20.19
C GLU A 9 -7.53 14.70 -19.29
N SER A 10 -7.07 13.45 -19.43
CA SER A 10 -7.52 12.39 -18.54
C SER A 10 -6.73 12.39 -17.24
N ARG A 11 -7.44 12.37 -16.11
CA ARG A 11 -6.84 12.19 -14.79
C ARG A 11 -6.27 10.78 -14.63
N SER A 12 -5.22 10.65 -13.82
CA SER A 12 -4.76 9.33 -13.38
C SER A 12 -5.92 8.60 -12.71
N ARG A 13 -6.19 7.37 -13.14
CA ARG A 13 -7.22 6.54 -12.51
C ARG A 13 -6.70 5.81 -11.26
N MET A 14 -5.39 5.89 -11.02
CA MET A 14 -4.69 5.16 -9.96
C MET A 14 -4.07 6.15 -8.98
N ASP A 15 -4.90 6.58 -8.03
CA ASP A 15 -4.48 7.45 -6.94
C ASP A 15 -4.06 6.64 -5.72
N LYS A 16 -3.31 7.27 -4.79
CA LYS A 16 -2.80 6.64 -3.57
C LYS A 16 -3.89 5.95 -2.73
N TYR A 17 -5.07 6.56 -2.62
CA TYR A 17 -6.24 6.00 -1.92
C TYR A 17 -6.91 4.83 -2.64
N ARG A 18 -6.74 4.73 -3.96
CA ARG A 18 -7.23 3.57 -4.71
C ARG A 18 -6.26 2.40 -4.59
N ILE A 19 -4.96 2.69 -4.59
CA ILE A 19 -3.89 1.70 -4.50
C ILE A 19 -3.98 0.94 -3.18
N ILE A 20 -4.06 1.66 -2.05
CA ILE A 20 -4.18 1.07 -0.71
C ILE A 20 -5.65 1.12 -0.30
N GLN A 21 -6.29 -0.05 -0.19
CA GLN A 21 -7.73 -0.14 0.08
C GLN A 21 -8.02 -0.26 1.57
N CYS A 22 -7.41 -1.23 2.25
CA CYS A 22 -7.57 -1.40 3.68
C CYS A 22 -6.39 -2.15 4.30
N PRO A 23 -6.09 -1.93 5.59
CA PRO A 23 -5.14 -2.76 6.32
C PRO A 23 -5.71 -4.15 6.58
N VAL A 24 -4.84 -5.13 6.80
CA VAL A 24 -5.23 -6.50 7.17
C VAL A 24 -5.00 -6.66 8.67
N THR A 25 -6.07 -6.89 9.43
CA THR A 25 -6.09 -6.95 10.90
C THR A 25 -6.13 -8.37 11.46
N THR A 26 -5.80 -9.38 10.64
CA THR A 26 -5.74 -10.78 11.09
C THR A 26 -4.61 -10.97 12.10
N GLU A 27 -4.74 -11.88 13.06
CA GLU A 27 -3.70 -12.19 14.06
C GLU A 27 -2.32 -12.44 13.44
N SER A 28 -2.26 -13.19 12.34
CA SER A 28 -1.00 -13.42 11.60
C SER A 28 -0.39 -12.14 11.02
N ALA A 29 -1.21 -11.16 10.67
CA ALA A 29 -0.75 -9.86 10.19
C ALA A 29 -0.29 -8.98 11.34
N MET A 30 -1.00 -8.98 12.47
CA MET A 30 -0.60 -8.26 13.69
C MET A 30 0.77 -8.76 14.18
N LYS A 31 0.99 -10.07 14.20
CA LYS A 31 2.28 -10.67 14.52
C LYS A 31 3.43 -10.19 13.62
N LYS A 32 3.17 -9.93 12.32
CA LYS A 32 4.19 -9.40 11.40
C LYS A 32 4.53 -7.93 11.63
N ILE A 33 3.59 -7.16 12.17
CA ILE A 33 3.81 -5.77 12.56
C ILE A 33 4.79 -5.76 13.74
N GLU A 34 4.54 -6.60 14.74
CA GLU A 34 5.34 -6.71 15.97
C GLU A 34 6.74 -7.30 15.72
N GLU A 35 6.85 -8.44 15.01
CA GLU A 35 8.12 -9.18 14.94
C GLU A 35 9.05 -8.73 13.81
N ILE A 36 8.49 -8.31 12.67
CA ILE A 36 9.24 -8.16 11.40
C ILE A 36 9.09 -6.74 10.84
N ASN A 37 8.57 -5.77 11.61
CA ASN A 37 8.39 -4.38 11.17
C ASN A 37 7.71 -4.30 9.77
N THR A 38 6.62 -5.05 9.60
CA THR A 38 5.97 -5.22 8.30
C THR A 38 4.47 -4.94 8.38
N LEU A 39 4.02 -3.90 7.67
CA LEU A 39 2.60 -3.59 7.52
C LEU A 39 1.97 -4.43 6.42
N VAL A 40 0.72 -4.85 6.64
CA VAL A 40 -0.01 -5.69 5.69
C VAL A 40 -1.25 -4.97 5.18
N PHE A 41 -1.35 -4.81 3.86
CA PHE A 41 -2.44 -4.11 3.21
C PHE A 41 -3.15 -4.97 2.17
N LEU A 42 -4.43 -4.70 1.99
CA LEU A 42 -5.19 -4.97 0.78
C LEU A 42 -4.96 -3.84 -0.22
N VAL A 43 -4.62 -4.23 -1.45
CA VAL A 43 -4.27 -3.29 -2.51
C VAL A 43 -5.00 -3.62 -3.81
N ASP A 44 -5.11 -2.65 -4.72
CA ASP A 44 -5.69 -2.85 -6.05
C ASP A 44 -4.89 -3.89 -6.85
N ILE A 45 -5.59 -4.77 -7.56
CA ILE A 45 -5.01 -5.86 -8.34
C ILE A 45 -4.07 -5.33 -9.43
N LYS A 46 -4.30 -4.13 -9.96
CA LYS A 46 -3.46 -3.50 -10.98
C LYS A 46 -2.25 -2.77 -10.40
N ALA A 47 -2.17 -2.58 -9.08
CA ALA A 47 -1.06 -1.86 -8.47
C ALA A 47 0.25 -2.66 -8.56
N THR A 48 1.32 -2.02 -9.05
CA THR A 48 2.67 -2.58 -9.05
C THR A 48 3.35 -2.35 -7.70
N LYS A 49 4.47 -3.04 -7.44
CA LYS A 49 5.23 -2.87 -6.20
C LYS A 49 5.74 -1.43 -6.01
N LEU A 50 6.11 -0.75 -7.11
CA LEU A 50 6.53 0.65 -7.10
C LEU A 50 5.39 1.57 -6.67
N ASN A 51 4.21 1.39 -7.27
CA ASN A 51 3.03 2.19 -6.94
C ASN A 51 2.64 2.05 -5.46
N ILE A 52 2.73 0.83 -4.91
CA ILE A 52 2.45 0.57 -3.49
C ILE A 52 3.50 1.26 -2.60
N LYS A 53 4.78 1.18 -2.96
CA LYS A 53 5.87 1.85 -2.22
C LYS A 53 5.67 3.36 -2.17
N GLU A 54 5.30 3.97 -3.29
CA GLU A 54 5.02 5.42 -3.37
C GLU A 54 3.74 5.79 -2.61
N ALA A 55 2.67 5.01 -2.75
CA ALA A 55 1.41 5.28 -2.06
C ALA A 55 1.56 5.22 -0.54
N VAL A 56 2.28 4.20 -0.01
CA VAL A 56 2.55 4.08 1.43
C VAL A 56 3.36 5.28 1.91
N ARG A 57 4.38 5.68 1.14
CA ARG A 57 5.20 6.85 1.47
C ARG A 57 4.40 8.14 1.51
N GLN A 58 3.48 8.35 0.57
CA GLN A 58 2.67 9.58 0.48
C GLN A 58 1.46 9.62 1.42
N LEU A 59 1.01 8.47 1.94
CA LEU A 59 -0.14 8.39 2.85
C LEU A 59 0.28 8.42 4.31
N TYR A 60 1.40 7.77 4.63
CA TYR A 60 1.82 7.58 6.01
C TYR A 60 3.20 8.19 6.29
N ASP A 61 3.83 8.88 5.34
CA ASP A 61 5.15 9.52 5.49
C ASP A 61 6.27 8.56 5.94
N VAL A 62 6.14 7.28 5.62
CA VAL A 62 7.12 6.23 5.95
C VAL A 62 7.91 5.77 4.73
N LYS A 63 9.15 5.32 4.95
CA LYS A 63 9.95 4.71 3.89
C LYS A 63 9.87 3.19 3.98
N CYS A 64 9.59 2.55 2.85
CA CYS A 64 9.59 1.08 2.76
C CYS A 64 10.95 0.59 2.26
N ALA A 65 11.52 -0.40 2.94
CA ALA A 65 12.70 -1.13 2.47
C ALA A 65 12.33 -1.97 1.24
N LYS A 66 11.33 -2.86 1.39
CA LYS A 66 10.87 -3.77 0.33
C LYS A 66 9.36 -4.00 0.39
N VAL A 67 8.78 -4.34 -0.76
CA VAL A 67 7.36 -4.68 -0.88
C VAL A 67 7.22 -6.05 -1.54
N ASN A 68 6.54 -6.97 -0.87
CA ASN A 68 6.17 -8.28 -1.38
C ASN A 68 4.66 -8.32 -1.58
N THR A 69 4.18 -8.94 -2.66
CA THR A 69 2.76 -8.98 -3.00
C THR A 69 2.34 -10.37 -3.42
N LEU A 70 1.11 -10.77 -3.09
CA LEU A 70 0.45 -11.95 -3.64
C LEU A 70 -1.00 -11.61 -4.01
N ILE A 71 -1.59 -12.38 -4.92
CA ILE A 71 -3.03 -12.36 -5.17
C ILE A 71 -3.64 -13.47 -4.32
N ARG A 72 -4.62 -13.13 -3.49
CA ARG A 72 -5.36 -14.11 -2.69
C ARG A 72 -6.34 -14.89 -3.56
N PRO A 73 -6.76 -16.09 -3.14
CA PRO A 73 -7.84 -16.82 -3.83
C PRO A 73 -9.14 -16.00 -3.93
N ASP A 74 -9.39 -15.08 -2.99
CA ASP A 74 -10.53 -14.13 -3.02
C ASP A 74 -10.45 -13.08 -4.14
N GLY A 75 -9.43 -13.13 -4.99
CA GLY A 75 -9.18 -12.17 -6.08
C GLY A 75 -8.56 -10.84 -5.63
N LYS A 76 -8.40 -10.60 -4.33
CA LYS A 76 -7.78 -9.36 -3.82
C LYS A 76 -6.27 -9.48 -3.71
N LYS A 77 -5.52 -8.42 -4.02
CA LYS A 77 -4.07 -8.40 -3.85
C LYS A 77 -3.70 -8.03 -2.41
N LYS A 78 -2.85 -8.83 -1.77
CA LYS A 78 -2.26 -8.58 -0.44
C LYS A 78 -0.83 -8.11 -0.61
N ALA A 79 -0.46 -7.03 0.06
CA ALA A 79 0.89 -6.48 0.08
C ALA A 79 1.48 -6.57 1.50
N TYR A 80 2.69 -7.10 1.59
CA TYR A 80 3.56 -7.04 2.76
C TYR A 80 4.57 -5.91 2.52
N VAL A 81 4.51 -4.89 3.34
CA VAL A 81 5.32 -3.68 3.23
C VAL A 81 6.29 -3.65 4.40
N HIS A 82 7.54 -3.96 4.14
CA HIS A 82 8.59 -3.94 5.14
C HIS A 82 9.16 -2.51 5.23
N LEU A 83 9.10 -1.91 6.42
CA LEU A 83 9.59 -0.56 6.66
C LEU A 83 11.11 -0.54 6.80
N THR A 84 11.72 0.65 6.66
CA THR A 84 13.13 0.82 7.06
C THR A 84 13.24 0.85 8.57
N GLN A 85 14.44 0.58 9.10
CA GLN A 85 14.70 0.55 10.54
C GLN A 85 14.49 1.92 11.23
N ASP A 86 14.38 3.00 10.45
CA ASP A 86 14.09 4.34 10.95
C ASP A 86 12.64 4.51 11.45
N TYR A 87 11.75 3.57 11.11
CA TYR A 87 10.33 3.62 11.45
C TYR A 87 9.91 2.35 12.16
N ASP A 88 9.12 2.48 13.21
CA ASP A 88 8.44 1.36 13.87
C ASP A 88 7.04 1.15 13.26
N ALA A 89 6.76 -0.07 12.78
CA ALA A 89 5.46 -0.43 12.24
C ALA A 89 4.35 -0.39 13.29
N LEU A 90 4.66 -0.63 14.57
CA LEU A 90 3.65 -0.61 15.64
C LEU A 90 3.13 0.82 15.86
N ASP A 91 4.03 1.79 15.97
CA ASP A 91 3.67 3.21 16.08
C ASP A 91 2.90 3.72 14.87
N VAL A 92 3.31 3.27 13.67
CA VAL A 92 2.62 3.63 12.43
C VAL A 92 1.23 3.01 12.40
N ALA A 93 1.05 1.76 12.85
CA ALA A 93 -0.24 1.10 12.91
C ALA A 93 -1.20 1.79 13.90
N ASN A 94 -0.69 2.24 15.05
CA ASN A 94 -1.45 3.03 16.03
C ASN A 94 -1.91 4.37 15.43
N ARG A 95 -1.03 5.06 14.70
CA ARG A 95 -1.37 6.31 14.00
C ARG A 95 -2.42 6.10 12.91
N ILE A 96 -2.45 4.93 12.27
CA ILE A 96 -3.48 4.58 11.28
C ILE A 96 -4.81 4.20 11.98
N GLY A 97 -4.77 3.84 13.26
CA GLY A 97 -5.94 3.44 14.05
C GLY A 97 -6.37 1.99 13.81
N ILE A 98 -5.40 1.09 13.64
CA ILE A 98 -5.64 -0.34 13.34
C ILE A 98 -5.58 -1.21 14.60
N ILE A 99 -4.88 -0.72 15.63
CA ILE A 99 -4.62 -1.37 16.92
C ILE A 99 -5.25 -0.51 18.01
#